data_AF-A0A3S0IBN7-F1
#
_entry.id   AF-A0A3S0IBN7-F1
#
_cell.length_a   1.000
_cell.length_b   1.000
_cell.length_c   1.000
_cell.angle_alpha   90.00
_cell.angle_beta   90.00
_cell.angle_gamma   90.00
#
_symmetry.space_group_name_H-M   'P 1'
#
loop_
_entity.id
_entity.type
_entity.pdbx_description
1 polymer ?
#
loop_
_entity_poly.entity_id
_entity_poly.type
_entity_poly.pdbx_seq_one_letter_code
_entity_poly.pdbx_strand_id
1 'polypeptide(L)'
;MCLLGSAGRLKGWAALGLLAAGLLWLLAWPELLSIGQSMSDGGAHPYAMADQVRLGLRPWLTFYEGDPHVGPYYTYPLLWGWALLNTLLLWPLRPQFAAARAMFTLHSLTAALLIVAGLTWLPYAASEINALFTAGPEPGRSLSGFGPYLVAEQCTGWSEGGGCQSEESIRILNPAFWGLIGLTLAPLLGLLVREPRPRPVPAPTTHAPQL
;
A
#
# COMPACT_ATOMS: atom_id res chain seq x y z
N MET A 1 -13.52 -21.16 -31.75
CA MET A 1 -13.27 -19.75 -31.38
C MET A 1 -11.77 -19.48 -31.43
N CYS A 2 -11.28 -19.05 -32.60
CA CYS A 2 -9.93 -18.50 -32.74
C CYS A 2 -9.93 -17.09 -32.15
N LEU A 3 -9.33 -16.89 -30.98
CA LEU A 3 -9.07 -15.55 -30.44
C LEU A 3 -7.61 -15.18 -30.71
N LEU A 4 -7.37 -14.58 -31.88
CA LEU A 4 -6.24 -13.66 -32.03
C LEU A 4 -6.28 -12.65 -30.87
N GLY A 5 -5.16 -12.47 -30.18
CA GLY A 5 -4.91 -11.35 -29.26
C GLY A 5 -5.06 -11.59 -27.74
N SER A 6 -4.69 -12.76 -27.20
CA SER A 6 -4.70 -12.99 -25.73
C SER A 6 -3.57 -12.25 -25.00
N ALA A 7 -2.34 -12.25 -25.55
CA ALA A 7 -1.19 -11.57 -24.95
C ALA A 7 -1.34 -10.04 -24.95
N GLY A 8 -1.96 -9.46 -26.00
CA GLY A 8 -2.21 -8.03 -26.09
C GLY A 8 -3.17 -7.53 -25.00
N ARG A 9 -4.22 -8.30 -24.69
CA ARG A 9 -5.17 -7.98 -23.62
C ARG A 9 -4.53 -8.00 -22.24
N LEU A 10 -3.66 -8.97 -21.97
CA LEU A 10 -2.96 -9.05 -20.69
C LEU A 10 -1.94 -7.92 -20.50
N LYS A 11 -1.24 -7.53 -21.57
CA LYS A 11 -0.38 -6.33 -21.55
C LYS A 11 -1.17 -5.04 -21.37
N GLY A 12 -2.35 -4.94 -21.99
CA GLY A 12 -3.29 -3.83 -21.75
C GLY A 12 -3.72 -3.76 -20.29
N TRP A 13 -4.05 -4.91 -19.68
CA TRP A 13 -4.36 -4.99 -18.25
C TRP A 13 -3.19 -4.55 -17.38
N ALA A 14 -1.97 -5.02 -17.68
CA ALA A 14 -0.79 -4.62 -16.94
C ALA A 14 -0.52 -3.10 -17.06
N ALA A 15 -0.72 -2.50 -18.24
CA ALA A 15 -0.63 -1.05 -18.42
C ALA A 15 -1.68 -0.29 -17.60
N LEU A 16 -2.93 -0.77 -17.59
CA LEU A 16 -3.98 -0.21 -16.72
C LEU A 16 -3.65 -0.36 -15.24
N GLY A 17 -3.04 -1.48 -14.85
CA GLY A 17 -2.55 -1.73 -13.49
C GLY A 17 -1.47 -0.72 -13.07
N LEU A 18 -0.56 -0.35 -13.98
CA LEU A 18 0.43 0.70 -13.70
C LEU A 18 -0.20 2.08 -13.57
N LEU A 19 -1.17 2.40 -14.43
CA LEU A 19 -1.91 3.66 -14.33
C LEU A 19 -2.64 3.74 -12.99
N ALA A 20 -3.31 2.66 -12.57
CA ALA A 20 -3.95 2.59 -11.26
C ALA A 20 -2.95 2.71 -10.10
N ALA A 21 -1.78 2.07 -10.19
CA ALA A 21 -0.72 2.23 -9.20
C ALA A 21 -0.24 3.69 -9.11
N GLY A 22 -0.07 4.37 -10.25
CA GLY A 22 0.28 5.79 -10.30
C GLY A 22 -0.78 6.68 -9.62
N LEU A 23 -2.06 6.41 -9.85
CA LEU A 23 -3.16 7.12 -9.17
C LEU A 23 -3.16 6.86 -7.65
N LEU A 24 -2.87 5.62 -7.22
CA LEU A 24 -2.76 5.28 -5.81
C LEU A 24 -1.56 5.98 -5.15
N TRP A 25 -0.43 6.12 -5.84
CA TRP A 25 0.69 6.94 -5.37
C TRP A 25 0.30 8.41 -5.20
N LEU A 26 -0.42 8.99 -6.17
CA LEU A 26 -0.88 10.38 -6.11
C LEU A 26 -1.86 10.62 -4.95
N LEU A 27 -2.74 9.66 -4.67
CA LEU A 27 -3.67 9.73 -3.55
C LEU A 27 -2.96 9.55 -2.19
N ALA A 28 -2.03 8.59 -2.12
CA ALA A 28 -1.32 8.27 -0.89
C ALA A 28 -0.34 9.37 -0.47
N TRP A 29 0.20 10.12 -1.43
CA TRP A 29 1.19 11.18 -1.18
C TRP A 29 0.70 12.23 -0.16
N PRO A 30 -0.42 12.95 -0.39
CA PRO A 30 -0.92 13.92 0.58
C PRO A 30 -1.36 13.25 1.89
N GLU A 31 -2.05 12.11 1.83
CA GLU A 31 -2.55 11.42 3.04
C GLU A 31 -1.42 10.99 3.98
N LEU A 32 -0.34 10.41 3.46
CA LEU A 32 0.77 9.91 4.27
C LEU A 32 1.68 11.02 4.79
N LEU A 33 1.78 12.15 4.07
CA LEU A 33 2.53 13.31 4.53
C LEU A 33 1.80 14.04 5.67
N SER A 34 0.48 14.13 5.59
CA SER A 34 -0.32 14.87 6.57
C SER A 34 -0.81 14.03 7.74
N ILE A 35 -0.35 12.77 7.86
CA ILE A 35 -0.89 11.86 8.87
C ILE A 35 -0.63 12.40 10.28
N GLY A 36 -1.68 12.57 11.08
CA GLY A 36 -1.56 13.07 12.45
C GLY A 36 -1.37 14.59 12.58
N GLN A 37 -1.52 15.35 11.49
CA GLN A 37 -1.51 16.81 11.51
C GLN A 37 -2.78 17.38 10.88
N SER A 38 -3.51 18.23 11.61
CA SER A 38 -4.59 18.99 10.98
C SER A 38 -4.05 20.12 10.13
N MET A 39 -4.44 20.11 8.86
CA MET A 39 -4.13 21.17 7.90
C MET A 39 -5.30 22.13 7.68
N SER A 40 -6.33 22.08 8.54
CA SER A 40 -7.57 22.84 8.37
C SER A 40 -7.70 23.98 9.37
N ASP A 41 -7.93 25.20 8.86
CA ASP A 41 -8.32 26.37 9.65
C ASP A 41 -9.75 26.26 10.22
N GLY A 42 -10.61 25.45 9.59
CA GLY A 42 -12.04 25.35 9.91
C GLY A 42 -12.43 24.09 10.69
N GLY A 43 -11.45 23.31 11.17
CA GLY A 43 -11.69 22.09 11.95
C GLY A 43 -12.01 22.37 13.42
N ALA A 44 -12.43 21.33 14.15
CA ALA A 44 -12.65 21.44 15.60
C ALA A 44 -11.37 21.80 16.38
N HIS A 45 -10.19 21.39 15.86
CA HIS A 45 -8.89 21.69 16.47
C HIS A 45 -7.86 22.14 15.40
N PRO A 46 -7.93 23.39 14.91
CA PRO A 46 -7.03 23.86 13.85
C PRO A 46 -5.55 23.67 14.20
N TYR A 47 -4.77 23.09 13.30
CA TYR A 47 -3.33 22.81 13.48
C TYR A 47 -2.94 21.94 14.68
N ALA A 48 -3.89 21.31 15.37
CA ALA A 48 -3.57 20.41 16.46
C ALA A 48 -2.91 19.11 15.96
N MET A 49 -1.99 18.61 16.77
CA MET A 49 -1.24 17.38 16.53
C MET A 49 -1.95 16.21 17.19
N ALA A 50 -1.88 15.03 16.58
CA ALA A 50 -2.51 13.85 17.15
C ALA A 50 -1.88 13.47 18.51
N ASP A 51 -2.72 13.14 19.50
CA ASP A 51 -2.31 12.58 20.79
C ASP A 51 -2.50 11.07 20.86
N GLN A 52 -3.31 10.53 19.96
CA GLN A 52 -3.57 9.11 19.83
C GLN A 52 -3.81 8.73 18.37
N VAL A 53 -3.38 7.52 18.02
CA VAL A 53 -3.66 6.89 16.74
C VAL A 53 -4.32 5.53 16.87
N ARG A 54 -5.11 5.17 15.86
CA ARG A 54 -5.66 3.84 15.66
C ARG A 54 -5.33 3.38 14.26
N LEU A 55 -4.40 2.44 14.18
CA LEU A 55 -3.91 1.85 12.93
C LEU A 55 -4.39 0.41 12.81
N GLY A 56 -4.64 -0.06 11.58
CA GLY A 56 -5.08 -1.42 11.32
C GLY A 56 -5.57 -1.61 9.90
N LEU A 57 -6.39 -2.65 9.67
CA LEU A 57 -7.08 -2.90 8.39
C LEU A 57 -8.15 -1.86 8.03
N ARG A 58 -8.69 -1.17 9.04
CA ARG A 58 -9.69 -0.10 8.86
C ARG A 58 -8.99 1.20 8.43
N PRO A 59 -9.75 2.22 7.98
CA PRO A 59 -9.18 3.54 7.80
C PRO A 59 -8.43 3.95 9.06
N TRP A 60 -7.21 4.46 8.88
CA TRP A 60 -6.42 4.90 10.01
C TRP A 60 -7.05 6.15 10.58
N LEU A 61 -7.10 6.25 11.90
CA LEU A 61 -7.71 7.36 12.60
C LEU A 61 -6.68 7.99 13.53
N THR A 62 -6.72 9.30 13.62
CA THR A 62 -5.92 10.07 14.58
C THR A 62 -6.85 10.95 15.39
N PHE A 63 -6.56 11.06 16.68
CA PHE A 63 -7.41 11.71 17.67
C PHE A 63 -6.68 12.89 18.29
N TYR A 64 -7.48 13.79 18.85
CA TYR A 64 -7.05 14.86 19.72
C TYR A 64 -8.05 14.95 20.87
N GLU A 65 -7.60 14.80 22.11
CA GLU A 65 -8.45 14.86 23.31
C GLU A 65 -9.65 13.87 23.27
N GLY A 66 -9.49 12.76 22.55
CA GLY A 66 -10.52 11.74 22.35
C GLY A 66 -11.44 11.97 21.15
N ASP A 67 -11.37 13.14 20.50
CA ASP A 67 -12.15 13.44 19.31
C ASP A 67 -11.40 13.06 18.01
N PRO A 68 -12.08 12.44 17.03
CA PRO A 68 -11.48 12.14 15.73
C PRO A 68 -11.20 13.43 14.97
N HIS A 69 -9.92 13.79 14.87
CA HIS A 69 -9.49 15.14 14.53
C HIS A 69 -8.84 15.25 13.13
N VAL A 70 -8.03 14.27 12.73
CA VAL A 70 -7.36 14.29 11.41
C VAL A 70 -7.77 13.09 10.57
N GLY A 71 -9.00 13.15 10.06
CA GLY A 71 -9.53 12.24 9.04
C GLY A 71 -9.72 10.78 9.50
N PRO A 72 -10.44 10.01 8.68
CA PRO A 72 -10.03 8.67 8.31
C PRO A 72 -9.09 8.71 7.10
N TYR A 73 -7.90 8.12 7.22
CA TYR A 73 -6.98 7.88 6.09
C TYR A 73 -7.31 6.55 5.42
N TYR A 74 -7.64 6.59 4.13
CA TYR A 74 -8.17 5.43 3.41
C TYR A 74 -7.13 4.72 2.56
N THR A 75 -5.91 5.27 2.41
CA THR A 75 -4.84 4.66 1.62
C THR A 75 -4.65 3.18 1.96
N TYR A 76 -4.53 2.84 3.24
CA TYR A 76 -4.27 1.45 3.64
C TYR A 76 -5.35 0.43 3.21
N PRO A 77 -6.65 0.61 3.57
CA PRO A 77 -7.69 -0.30 3.11
C PRO A 77 -7.86 -0.31 1.59
N LEU A 78 -7.61 0.82 0.90
CA LEU A 78 -7.64 0.88 -0.56
C LEU A 78 -6.56 -0.01 -1.19
N LEU A 79 -5.31 0.07 -0.70
CA LEU A 79 -4.21 -0.74 -1.22
C LEU A 79 -4.48 -2.24 -1.04
N TRP A 80 -4.95 -2.62 0.15
CA TRP A 80 -5.32 -4.00 0.43
C TRP A 80 -6.47 -4.48 -0.48
N GLY A 81 -7.54 -3.70 -0.58
CA GLY A 81 -8.70 -4.02 -1.41
C GLY A 81 -8.33 -4.15 -2.89
N TRP A 82 -7.45 -3.27 -3.37
CA TRP A 82 -6.96 -3.31 -4.75
C TRP A 82 -6.08 -4.53 -5.04
N ALA A 83 -5.18 -4.88 -4.12
CA ALA A 83 -4.35 -6.08 -4.23
C ALA A 83 -5.21 -7.36 -4.26
N LEU A 84 -6.22 -7.43 -3.39
CA LEU A 84 -7.15 -8.55 -3.33
C LEU A 84 -7.99 -8.66 -4.61
N LEU A 85 -8.56 -7.55 -5.09
CA LEU A 85 -9.35 -7.51 -6.32
C LEU A 85 -8.54 -8.02 -7.52
N ASN A 86 -7.31 -7.53 -7.70
CA ASN A 86 -6.45 -7.98 -8.79
C ASN A 86 -6.08 -9.46 -8.66
N THR A 87 -5.84 -9.93 -7.44
CA THR A 87 -5.60 -11.36 -7.16
C THR A 87 -6.77 -12.22 -7.64
N LEU A 88 -8.01 -11.82 -7.32
CA LEU A 88 -9.23 -12.53 -7.72
C LEU A 88 -9.45 -12.50 -9.24
N LEU A 89 -9.22 -11.35 -9.88
CA LEU A 89 -9.36 -11.18 -11.33
C LEU A 89 -8.33 -11.99 -12.13
N LEU A 90 -7.11 -12.14 -11.60
CA LEU A 90 -6.03 -12.90 -12.24
C LEU A 90 -6.10 -14.41 -11.97
N TRP A 91 -6.81 -14.84 -10.92
CA TRP A 91 -6.97 -16.25 -10.55
C TRP A 91 -7.38 -17.17 -11.72
N PRO A 92 -8.43 -16.88 -12.51
CA PRO A 92 -8.83 -17.76 -13.62
C PRO A 92 -7.84 -17.75 -14.80
N LEU A 93 -7.00 -16.72 -14.92
CA LEU A 93 -6.07 -16.53 -16.02
C LEU A 93 -4.70 -17.17 -15.76
N ARG A 94 -4.38 -17.46 -14.50
CA ARG A 94 -3.07 -17.99 -14.10
C ARG A 94 -2.68 -19.33 -14.76
N PRO A 95 -3.55 -20.32 -15.07
CA PRO A 95 -3.05 -21.54 -15.71
C PRO A 95 -2.69 -21.32 -17.19
N GLN A 96 -3.17 -20.23 -17.80
CA GLN A 96 -3.09 -20.00 -19.24
C GLN A 96 -1.90 -19.12 -19.64
N PHE A 97 -1.48 -18.18 -18.78
CA PHE A 97 -0.50 -17.15 -19.12
C PHE A 97 0.61 -17.04 -18.08
N ALA A 98 1.87 -16.96 -18.51
CA ALA A 98 3.01 -16.78 -17.62
C ALA A 98 2.97 -15.42 -16.92
N ALA A 99 2.60 -14.36 -17.65
CA ALA A 99 2.47 -13.02 -17.08
C ALA A 99 1.35 -12.97 -16.02
N ALA A 100 0.22 -13.64 -16.25
CA ALA A 100 -0.88 -13.69 -15.29
C ALA A 100 -0.47 -14.39 -13.99
N ARG A 101 0.36 -15.44 -14.06
CA ARG A 101 0.94 -16.09 -12.86
C ARG A 101 1.83 -15.14 -12.07
N ALA A 102 2.75 -14.44 -12.74
CA ALA A 102 3.66 -13.52 -12.07
C ALA A 102 2.91 -12.38 -11.37
N MET A 103 1.96 -11.76 -12.08
CA MET A 103 1.09 -10.72 -11.52
C MET A 103 0.25 -11.26 -10.35
N PHE A 104 -0.35 -12.44 -10.51
CA PHE A 104 -1.14 -13.10 -9.48
C PHE A 104 -0.31 -13.35 -8.21
N THR A 105 0.90 -13.89 -8.35
CA THR A 105 1.79 -14.17 -7.23
C THR A 105 2.14 -12.90 -6.46
N LEU A 106 2.55 -11.82 -7.16
CA LEU A 106 2.90 -10.58 -6.49
C LEU A 106 1.69 -9.89 -5.84
N HIS A 107 0.53 -9.84 -6.50
CA HIS A 107 -0.67 -9.28 -5.87
C HIS A 107 -1.12 -10.11 -4.66
N SER A 108 -1.03 -11.44 -4.72
CA SER A 108 -1.36 -12.32 -3.58
C SER A 108 -0.43 -12.08 -2.40
N LEU A 109 0.89 -12.00 -2.65
CA LEU A 109 1.88 -11.71 -1.62
C LEU A 109 1.66 -10.32 -1.01
N THR A 110 1.41 -9.32 -1.85
CA THR A 110 1.10 -7.95 -1.40
C THR A 110 -0.16 -7.94 -0.53
N ALA A 111 -1.24 -8.58 -0.97
CA ALA A 111 -2.48 -8.67 -0.21
C ALA A 111 -2.28 -9.39 1.12
N ALA A 112 -1.56 -10.52 1.13
CA ALA A 112 -1.27 -11.28 2.34
C ALA A 112 -0.45 -10.47 3.35
N LEU A 113 0.61 -9.79 2.88
CA LEU A 113 1.44 -8.93 3.73
C LEU A 113 0.64 -7.77 4.31
N LEU A 114 -0.22 -7.12 3.52
CA LEU A 114 -1.10 -6.05 4.01
C LEU A 114 -2.16 -6.59 5.00
N ILE A 115 -2.67 -7.80 4.81
CA ILE A 115 -3.57 -8.42 5.80
C ILE A 115 -2.84 -8.65 7.12
N VAL A 116 -1.70 -9.33 7.06
CA VAL A 116 -0.90 -9.65 8.26
C VAL A 116 -0.52 -8.35 8.96
N ALA A 117 0.03 -7.39 8.24
CA ALA A 117 0.39 -6.11 8.81
C ALA A 117 -0.81 -5.37 9.43
N GLY A 118 -1.99 -5.42 8.79
CA GLY A 118 -3.17 -4.74 9.29
C GLY A 118 -3.81 -5.38 10.51
N LEU A 119 -3.62 -6.69 10.71
CA LEU A 119 -4.18 -7.44 11.82
C LEU A 119 -3.23 -7.53 13.02
N THR A 120 -1.92 -7.53 12.79
CA THR A 120 -0.93 -7.76 13.85
C THR A 120 0.00 -6.57 14.03
N TRP A 121 0.69 -6.16 12.96
CA TRP A 121 1.76 -5.16 13.04
C TRP A 121 1.25 -3.76 13.34
N LEU A 122 0.20 -3.30 12.65
CA LEU A 122 -0.34 -1.96 12.80
C LEU A 122 -0.99 -1.71 14.18
N PRO A 123 -1.75 -2.66 14.76
CA PRO A 123 -2.20 -2.53 16.16
C PRO A 123 -1.04 -2.42 17.15
N TYR A 124 0.02 -3.22 16.98
CA TYR A 124 1.24 -3.12 17.79
C TYR A 124 1.95 -1.77 17.60
N ALA A 125 2.09 -1.32 16.36
CA ALA A 125 2.67 -0.02 16.04
C ALA A 125 1.88 1.12 16.69
N ALA A 126 0.54 1.05 16.66
CA ALA A 126 -0.31 2.03 17.31
C ALA A 126 -0.10 2.05 18.84
N SER A 127 0.10 0.90 19.50
CA SER A 127 0.38 0.89 20.94
C SER A 127 1.71 1.56 21.28
N GLU A 128 2.76 1.34 20.49
CA GLU A 128 4.07 1.97 20.69
C GLU A 128 4.02 3.49 20.43
N ILE A 129 3.36 3.92 19.35
CA ILE A 129 3.15 5.35 19.04
C ILE A 129 2.36 6.03 20.16
N ASN A 130 1.29 5.42 20.64
CA ASN A 130 0.47 5.99 21.70
C ASN A 130 1.22 6.03 23.05
N ALA A 131 2.09 5.06 23.33
CA ALA A 131 2.95 5.08 24.51
C ALA A 131 3.93 6.27 24.46
N LEU A 132 4.51 6.54 23.29
CA LEU A 132 5.32 7.74 23.07
C LEU A 132 4.49 9.01 23.31
N PHE A 133 3.35 9.15 22.64
CA PHE A 133 2.51 10.35 22.77
C PHE A 133 1.99 10.60 24.19
N THR A 134 1.80 9.56 25.00
CA THR A 134 1.36 9.72 26.40
C THR A 134 2.49 10.27 27.30
N ALA A 135 3.76 10.07 26.93
CA ALA A 135 4.91 10.43 27.76
C ALA A 135 5.35 11.90 27.64
N GLY A 136 5.15 12.53 26.48
CA GLY A 136 5.63 13.89 26.19
C GLY A 136 4.54 14.97 26.28
N PRO A 137 4.88 16.27 26.39
CA PRO A 137 3.93 17.37 26.23
C PRO A 137 3.40 17.45 24.78
N GLU A 138 2.23 18.06 24.60
CA GLU A 138 1.56 18.21 23.29
C GLU A 138 2.36 19.00 22.25
N PRO A 139 2.88 20.22 22.52
CA PRO A 139 3.80 20.85 21.60
C PRO A 139 5.03 19.95 21.53
N GLY A 140 5.34 19.43 20.34
CA GLY A 140 6.48 18.54 20.11
C GLY A 140 6.13 17.11 19.76
N ARG A 141 4.85 16.73 19.71
CA ARG A 141 4.42 15.45 19.14
C ARG A 141 4.22 15.59 17.63
N SER A 142 4.72 14.63 16.87
CA SER A 142 4.49 14.56 15.42
C SER A 142 4.27 13.11 14.99
N LEU A 143 3.47 12.91 13.94
CA LEU A 143 3.44 11.68 13.18
C LEU A 143 3.66 12.04 11.72
N SER A 144 4.41 11.22 11.00
CA SER A 144 4.54 11.30 9.55
C SER A 144 4.66 9.89 8.98
N GLY A 145 4.17 9.70 7.77
CA GLY A 145 4.11 8.38 7.16
C GLY A 145 4.66 8.30 5.74
N PHE A 146 5.21 9.38 5.20
CA PHE A 146 5.71 9.35 3.85
C PHE A 146 7.08 8.66 3.74
N GLY A 147 7.13 7.56 2.99
CA GLY A 147 8.34 6.78 2.79
C GLY A 147 8.29 5.39 3.44
N PRO A 148 9.43 4.70 3.57
CA PRO A 148 9.48 3.32 4.05
C PRO A 148 9.12 3.16 5.54
N TYR A 149 9.02 4.25 6.28
CA TYR A 149 8.73 4.28 7.71
C TYR A 149 7.57 5.23 8.05
N LEU A 150 6.78 4.84 9.04
CA LEU A 150 6.01 5.74 9.88
C LEU A 150 6.96 6.23 10.97
N VAL A 151 7.06 7.54 11.11
CA VAL A 151 7.93 8.19 12.11
C VAL A 151 7.03 8.93 13.07
N ALA A 152 7.07 8.54 14.34
CA ALA A 152 6.45 9.29 15.42
C ALA A 152 7.55 9.91 16.27
N GLU A 153 7.40 11.19 16.57
CA GLU A 153 8.40 12.00 17.26
C GLU A 153 7.76 12.66 18.48
N GLN A 154 8.54 12.81 19.54
CA GLN A 154 8.19 13.61 20.70
C GLN A 154 9.36 14.48 21.15
N CYS A 155 9.05 15.68 21.62
CA CYS A 155 10.01 16.49 22.34
C CYS A 155 10.03 16.13 23.83
N THR A 156 11.18 15.71 24.35
CA THR A 156 11.36 15.34 25.77
C THR A 156 11.98 16.44 26.61
N GLY A 157 12.53 17.49 25.99
CA GLY A 157 13.18 18.60 26.69
C GLY A 157 12.88 19.92 26.01
N TRP A 158 12.08 20.77 26.64
CA TRP A 158 11.78 22.12 26.14
C TRP A 158 12.72 23.14 26.76
N SER A 159 13.30 24.00 25.93
CA SER A 159 13.98 25.20 26.39
C SER A 159 12.96 26.25 26.84
N GLU A 160 13.33 27.06 27.84
CA GLU A 160 12.50 28.18 28.32
C GLU A 160 12.16 29.21 27.21
N GLY A 161 12.88 29.19 26.09
CA GLY A 161 12.64 30.03 24.91
C GLY A 161 11.75 29.40 23.82
N GLY A 162 11.12 28.24 24.07
CA GLY A 162 10.15 27.65 23.13
C GLY A 162 10.74 26.79 22.02
N GLY A 163 11.94 26.23 22.22
CA GLY A 163 12.57 25.27 21.29
C GLY A 163 12.77 23.90 21.92
N CYS A 164 12.67 22.84 21.11
CA CYS A 164 12.98 21.48 21.53
C CYS A 164 14.51 21.27 21.63
N GLN A 165 14.98 20.79 22.79
CA GLN A 165 16.39 20.48 23.06
C GLN A 165 16.71 18.99 22.89
N SER A 166 15.74 18.11 23.17
CA SER A 166 15.89 16.67 23.03
C SER A 166 14.64 16.05 22.42
N GLU A 167 14.85 15.21 21.43
CA GLU A 167 13.80 14.56 20.66
C GLU A 167 13.96 13.04 20.78
N GLU A 168 12.85 12.37 21.01
CA GLU A 168 12.74 10.92 20.95
C GLU A 168 11.88 10.55 19.76
N SER A 169 12.33 9.59 18.95
CA SER A 169 11.60 9.16 17.76
C SER A 169 11.53 7.64 17.69
N ILE A 170 10.41 7.13 17.20
CA ILE A 170 10.24 5.73 16.86
C ILE A 170 9.99 5.62 15.36
N ARG A 171 10.61 4.62 14.74
CA ARG A 171 10.50 4.35 13.30
C ARG A 171 9.95 2.96 13.08
N ILE A 172 8.78 2.91 12.46
CA ILE A 172 8.05 1.67 12.23
C ILE A 172 7.93 1.47 10.73
N LEU A 173 8.14 0.27 10.21
CA LEU A 173 7.94 0.00 8.77
C LEU A 173 6.53 0.42 8.35
N ASN A 174 6.42 1.22 7.29
CA ASN A 174 5.15 1.68 6.75
C ASN A 174 4.56 0.65 5.77
N PRO A 175 3.55 -0.15 6.16
CA PRO A 175 3.04 -1.20 5.30
C PRO A 175 2.28 -0.64 4.09
N ALA A 176 1.74 0.59 4.15
CA ALA A 176 1.12 1.25 3.00
C ALA A 176 2.15 1.53 1.88
N PHE A 177 3.34 2.03 2.25
CA PHE A 177 4.41 2.28 1.29
C PHE A 177 4.88 0.99 0.60
N TRP A 178 5.08 -0.08 1.37
CA TRP A 178 5.43 -1.40 0.81
C TRP A 178 4.30 -2.00 -0.04
N GLY A 179 3.04 -1.73 0.32
CA GLY A 179 1.86 -2.06 -0.48
C GLY A 179 1.87 -1.38 -1.85
N LEU A 180 2.18 -0.07 -1.89
CA LEU A 180 2.34 0.68 -3.14
C LEU A 180 3.44 0.09 -4.04
N ILE A 181 4.58 -0.29 -3.45
CA ILE A 181 5.65 -0.98 -4.19
C ILE A 181 5.14 -2.29 -4.78
N GLY A 182 4.50 -3.15 -3.99
CA GLY A 182 3.95 -4.43 -4.45
C GLY A 182 2.94 -4.27 -5.59
N LEU A 183 2.04 -3.29 -5.47
CA LEU A 183 1.05 -2.96 -6.49
C LEU A 183 1.65 -2.35 -7.76
N THR A 184 2.83 -1.75 -7.69
CA THR A 184 3.56 -1.23 -8.85
C THR A 184 4.35 -2.34 -9.54
N LEU A 185 5.02 -3.21 -8.77
CA LEU A 185 5.85 -4.29 -9.29
C LEU A 185 5.04 -5.37 -10.00
N ALA A 186 3.84 -5.71 -9.51
CA ALA A 186 2.99 -6.72 -10.12
C ALA A 186 2.68 -6.44 -11.61
N PRO A 187 2.11 -5.28 -11.99
CA PRO A 187 1.87 -4.96 -13.39
C PRO A 187 3.16 -4.73 -14.20
N LEU A 188 4.25 -4.23 -13.59
CA LEU A 188 5.56 -4.18 -14.27
C LEU A 188 6.00 -5.57 -14.74
N LEU A 189 5.92 -6.58 -13.86
CA LEU A 189 6.22 -7.96 -14.26
C LEU A 189 5.28 -8.44 -15.37
N GLY A 190 3.99 -8.08 -15.31
CA GLY A 190 3.02 -8.39 -16.37
C GLY A 190 3.43 -7.89 -17.76
N LEU A 191 4.11 -6.74 -17.84
CA LEU A 191 4.63 -6.20 -19.09
C LEU A 191 5.94 -6.86 -19.55
N LEU A 192 6.79 -7.23 -18.59
CA LEU A 192 8.15 -7.72 -18.85
C LEU A 192 8.21 -9.23 -19.15
N VAL A 193 7.28 -10.02 -18.59
CA VAL A 193 7.25 -11.47 -18.80
C VAL A 193 6.94 -11.79 -20.26
N ARG A 194 7.83 -12.56 -20.88
CA ARG A 194 7.65 -13.07 -22.25
C ARG A 194 6.80 -14.34 -22.21
N GLU A 195 5.69 -14.34 -22.95
CA GLU A 195 4.92 -15.56 -23.14
C GLU A 195 5.71 -16.55 -24.00
N PRO A 196 5.76 -17.85 -23.64
CA PRO A 196 6.34 -18.87 -24.48
C PRO A 196 5.66 -18.84 -25.85
N ARG A 197 6.45 -18.87 -26.93
CA ARG A 197 5.86 -19.06 -28.26
C ARG A 197 5.08 -20.38 -28.24
N PRO A 198 3.85 -20.42 -28.78
CA PRO A 198 3.13 -21.67 -28.93
C PRO A 198 4.03 -22.64 -29.70
N ARG A 199 4.23 -23.85 -29.16
CA ARG A 199 4.97 -24.89 -29.88
C ARG A 199 4.29 -25.10 -31.23
N PRO A 200 5.03 -25.17 -32.34
CA PRO A 200 4.45 -25.55 -33.62
C PRO A 200 3.71 -26.87 -33.43
N VAL A 201 2.43 -26.91 -33.81
CA VAL A 201 1.71 -28.19 -33.89
C VAL A 201 2.43 -29.01 -34.95
N PRO A 202 2.94 -30.22 -34.64
CA PRO A 202 3.57 -31.05 -35.65
C PRO A 202 2.57 -31.24 -36.79
N ALA A 203 3.02 -31.01 -38.02
CA ALA A 203 2.20 -31.21 -39.20
C ALA A 203 1.63 -32.63 -39.17
N PRO A 204 0.36 -32.84 -39.59
CA PRO A 204 -0.19 -34.18 -39.68
C PRO A 204 0.76 -35.01 -40.53
N THR A 205 1.27 -36.11 -39.97
CA THR A 205 2.01 -37.11 -40.74
C THR A 205 1.05 -37.66 -41.77
N THR A 206 1.17 -37.17 -43.01
CA THR A 206 0.56 -37.80 -44.18
C THR A 206 1.16 -39.20 -44.26
N HIS A 207 0.42 -40.18 -43.75
CA HIS A 207 0.66 -41.58 -44.07
C HIS A 207 0.47 -41.69 -45.59
N ALA A 208 1.60 -41.80 -46.32
CA ALA A 208 1.56 -42.20 -47.70
C ALA A 208 0.90 -43.59 -47.75
N PRO A 209 -0.14 -43.80 -48.57
CA PRO A 209 -0.68 -45.13 -48.77
C PRO A 209 0.44 -46.01 -49.34
N GLN A 210 0.71 -47.13 -48.67
CA GLN A 210 1.54 -48.18 -49.25
C GLN A 210 0.71 -48.83 -50.37
N LEU A 211 1.19 -48.67 -51.60
CA LEU A 211 0.70 -49.35 -52.79
C LEU A 211 1.41 -50.70 -52.94
#